data_AF-A0A445GXB8-F1
#
_entry.id   AF-A0A445GXB8-F1
#
_cell.length_a   1.000
_cell.length_b   1.000
_cell.length_c   1.000
_cell.angle_alpha   90.00
_cell.angle_beta   90.00
_cell.angle_gamma   90.00
#
_symmetry.space_group_name_H-M   'P 1'
#
loop_
_entity.id
_entity.type
_entity.pdbx_description
1 polymer ?
#
loop_
_entity_poly.entity_id
_entity_poly.type
_entity_poly.pdbx_seq_one_letter_code
_entity_poly.pdbx_strand_id
1 'polypeptide(L)'
;ELSQLCDIVVEPLRDRIVTSLLQASLDGLLRVILDGGPSREFFISGGDGLPQGVVENQVARVRHVINLHGYETRELIEDLKSASGMEMQGGKSKLGTDSKTLLRILCHRSDSEASQFLKKQYKIPSSSS
;
A
#
# COMPACT_ATOMS: atom_id res chain seq x y z
N GLU A 1 -1.64 -1.27 35.43
CA GLU A 1 -2.01 -2.70 35.41
C GLU A 1 -2.81 -3.12 34.17
N LEU A 2 -3.70 -2.30 33.60
CA LEU A 2 -4.34 -2.61 32.29
C LEU A 2 -3.45 -2.36 31.05
N SER A 3 -2.53 -1.39 31.12
CA SER A 3 -1.58 -1.07 30.06
C SER A 3 -0.54 -2.18 29.82
N GLN A 4 0.01 -2.75 30.89
CA GLN A 4 0.92 -3.90 30.80
C GLN A 4 0.26 -5.17 30.27
N LEU A 5 -1.05 -5.35 30.49
CA LEU A 5 -1.79 -6.49 29.95
C LEU A 5 -2.10 -6.33 28.46
N CYS A 6 -2.30 -5.09 27.98
CA CYS A 6 -2.35 -4.80 26.54
C CYS A 6 -1.01 -5.12 25.89
N ASP A 7 0.12 -4.70 26.46
CA ASP A 7 1.42 -4.97 25.86
C ASP A 7 1.71 -6.50 25.81
N ILE A 8 1.50 -7.22 26.92
CA ILE A 8 1.75 -8.68 27.01
C ILE A 8 0.86 -9.52 26.09
N VAL A 9 -0.38 -9.09 25.82
CA VAL A 9 -1.32 -9.84 24.96
C VAL A 9 -1.27 -9.37 23.51
N VAL A 10 -1.09 -8.07 23.27
CA VAL A 10 -1.16 -7.46 21.94
C VAL A 10 0.12 -7.66 21.16
N GLU A 11 1.32 -7.60 21.76
CA GLU A 11 2.57 -7.87 21.02
C GLU A 11 2.61 -9.30 20.44
N PRO A 12 2.39 -10.37 21.22
CA PRO A 12 2.43 -11.73 20.67
C PRO A 12 1.28 -12.01 19.69
N LEU A 13 0.09 -11.42 19.90
CA LEU A 13 -1.00 -11.53 18.91
C LEU A 13 -0.66 -10.79 17.62
N ARG A 14 -0.07 -9.60 17.72
CA ARG A 14 0.37 -8.80 16.58
C ARG A 14 1.40 -9.56 15.76
N ASP A 15 2.43 -10.10 16.41
CA ASP A 15 3.46 -10.89 15.74
C ASP A 15 2.89 -12.13 15.06
N ARG A 16 1.94 -12.82 15.72
CA ARG A 16 1.23 -13.95 15.12
C ARG A 16 0.41 -13.53 13.91
N ILE A 17 -0.37 -12.45 13.99
CA ILE A 17 -1.17 -11.96 12.87
C ILE A 17 -0.28 -11.55 11.70
N VAL A 18 0.81 -10.81 11.97
CA VAL A 18 1.77 -10.38 10.95
C VAL A 18 2.42 -11.58 10.29
N THR A 19 2.85 -12.58 11.08
CA THR A 19 3.47 -13.80 10.57
C THR A 19 2.48 -14.61 9.72
N SER A 20 1.24 -14.79 10.20
CA SER A 20 0.19 -15.49 9.44
C SER A 20 -0.17 -14.77 8.14
N LEU A 21 -0.25 -13.43 8.16
CA LEU A 21 -0.50 -12.64 6.96
C LEU A 21 0.65 -12.74 5.96
N LEU A 22 1.90 -12.68 6.44
CA LEU A 22 3.09 -12.86 5.62
C LEU A 22 3.10 -14.24 4.98
N GLN A 23 2.86 -15.29 5.75
CA GLN A 23 2.81 -16.66 5.26
C GLN A 23 1.73 -16.82 4.18
N ALA A 24 0.51 -16.34 4.43
CA ALA A 24 -0.58 -16.39 3.44
C ALA A 24 -0.23 -15.60 2.16
N SER A 25 0.47 -14.47 2.29
CA SER A 25 0.90 -13.65 1.15
C SER A 25 1.96 -14.35 0.30
N LEU A 26 2.93 -15.02 0.95
CA LEU A 26 3.97 -15.80 0.29
C LEU A 26 3.40 -17.04 -0.39
N ASP A 27 2.50 -17.77 0.27
CA ASP A 27 1.82 -18.94 -0.29
C ASP A 27 1.00 -18.55 -1.53
N GLY A 28 0.26 -17.44 -1.46
CA GLY A 28 -0.47 -16.89 -2.60
C GLY A 28 0.47 -16.48 -3.75
N LEU A 29 1.55 -15.76 -3.46
CA LEU A 29 2.51 -15.34 -4.49
C LEU A 29 3.18 -16.55 -5.17
N LEU A 30 3.54 -17.58 -4.40
CA LEU A 30 4.15 -18.80 -4.91
C LEU A 30 3.23 -19.51 -5.89
N ARG A 31 1.95 -19.67 -5.54
CA ARG A 31 0.95 -20.26 -6.44
C ARG A 31 0.79 -19.43 -7.71
N VAL A 32 0.70 -18.10 -7.58
CA VAL A 32 0.60 -17.21 -8.74
C VAL A 32 1.82 -17.38 -9.67
N ILE A 33 3.03 -17.50 -9.13
CA ILE A 33 4.25 -17.62 -9.94
C ILE A 33 4.40 -19.02 -10.56
N LEU A 34 4.14 -20.08 -9.80
CA LEU A 34 4.35 -21.46 -10.26
C LEU A 34 3.20 -21.97 -11.15
N ASP A 35 1.97 -21.54 -10.89
CA ASP A 35 0.78 -21.96 -11.65
C ASP A 35 0.48 -21.02 -12.82
N GLY A 36 1.48 -20.30 -13.35
CA GLY A 36 1.40 -19.58 -14.62
C GLY A 36 0.62 -18.26 -14.58
N GLY A 37 0.69 -17.55 -13.45
CA GLY A 37 0.20 -16.20 -13.29
C GLY A 37 -1.20 -16.10 -12.67
N PRO A 38 -1.63 -14.89 -12.27
CA PRO A 38 -2.91 -14.69 -11.60
C PRO A 38 -4.10 -15.06 -12.50
N SER A 39 -3.87 -15.06 -13.83
CA SER A 39 -4.85 -15.45 -14.84
C SER A 39 -5.19 -16.95 -14.84
N ARG A 40 -4.33 -17.81 -14.31
CA ARG A 40 -4.59 -19.26 -14.26
C ARG A 40 -5.09 -19.70 -12.89
N GLU A 41 -4.62 -19.06 -11.82
CA GLU A 41 -4.98 -19.44 -10.46
C GLU A 41 -6.39 -18.99 -10.04
N PHE A 42 -6.82 -17.79 -10.46
CA PHE A 42 -8.10 -17.22 -10.03
C PHE A 42 -9.25 -17.42 -11.01
N PHE A 43 -8.98 -17.86 -12.23
CA PHE A 43 -10.00 -18.02 -13.27
C PHE A 43 -10.54 -19.43 -13.29
N ILE A 44 -11.79 -19.59 -13.74
CA ILE A 44 -12.40 -20.91 -13.98
C ILE A 44 -11.67 -21.59 -15.15
N SER A 45 -10.53 -22.20 -14.86
CA SER A 45 -9.88 -23.15 -15.75
C SER A 45 -10.10 -24.54 -15.17
N GLY A 46 -11.20 -25.19 -15.57
CA GLY A 46 -11.54 -26.55 -15.16
C GLY A 46 -12.59 -26.70 -14.04
N GLY A 47 -13.18 -25.62 -13.53
CA GLY A 47 -14.39 -25.67 -12.68
C GLY A 47 -14.29 -25.05 -11.28
N ASP A 48 -13.08 -24.84 -10.75
CA ASP A 48 -12.89 -24.45 -9.34
C ASP A 48 -12.48 -22.98 -9.10
N GLY A 49 -12.44 -22.15 -10.15
CA GLY A 49 -12.01 -20.75 -10.07
C GLY A 49 -13.13 -19.74 -9.82
N LEU A 50 -12.76 -18.46 -9.63
CA LEU A 50 -13.72 -17.36 -9.53
C LEU A 50 -14.17 -16.89 -10.93
N PRO A 51 -15.40 -16.38 -11.08
CA PRO A 51 -15.81 -15.73 -12.32
C PRO A 51 -14.88 -14.56 -12.67
N GLN A 52 -14.52 -14.41 -13.94
CA GLN A 52 -13.63 -13.36 -14.42
C GLN A 52 -14.02 -11.96 -13.92
N GLY A 53 -15.31 -11.61 -13.99
CA GLY A 53 -15.80 -10.31 -13.51
C GLY A 53 -15.61 -10.08 -12.00
N VAL A 54 -15.56 -11.14 -11.18
CA VAL A 54 -15.27 -11.02 -9.74
C VAL A 54 -13.79 -10.71 -9.54
N VAL A 55 -12.91 -11.44 -10.24
CA VAL A 55 -11.46 -11.23 -10.18
C VAL A 55 -11.12 -9.83 -10.68
N GLU A 56 -11.63 -9.45 -11.84
CA GLU A 56 -11.39 -8.13 -12.43
C GLU A 56 -11.84 -6.98 -11.53
N ASN A 57 -13.00 -7.10 -10.87
CA ASN A 57 -13.48 -6.07 -9.94
C ASN A 57 -12.57 -5.94 -8.70
N GLN A 58 -12.11 -7.04 -8.12
CA GLN A 58 -11.18 -6.98 -6.98
C GLN A 58 -9.81 -6.45 -7.41
N VAL A 59 -9.29 -6.92 -8.55
CA VAL A 59 -8.03 -6.44 -9.11
C VAL A 59 -8.12 -4.96 -9.46
N ALA A 60 -9.22 -4.47 -10.04
CA ALA A 60 -9.38 -3.06 -10.39
C ALA A 60 -9.22 -2.12 -9.17
N ARG A 61 -9.72 -2.53 -8.00
CA ARG A 61 -9.62 -1.75 -6.75
C ARG A 61 -8.19 -1.62 -6.26
N VAL A 62 -7.37 -2.67 -6.40
CA VAL A 62 -5.98 -2.68 -5.91
C VAL A 62 -4.98 -2.27 -6.98
N ARG A 63 -5.29 -2.46 -8.27
CA ARG A 63 -4.44 -2.13 -9.41
C ARG A 63 -3.98 -0.69 -9.37
N HIS A 64 -4.90 0.22 -9.03
CA HIS A 64 -4.57 1.63 -8.88
C HIS A 64 -3.47 1.86 -7.83
N VAL A 65 -3.64 1.30 -6.64
CA VAL A 65 -2.67 1.41 -5.54
C VAL A 65 -1.34 0.72 -5.88
N ILE A 66 -1.39 -0.45 -6.52
CA ILE A 66 -0.20 -1.18 -6.97
C ILE A 66 0.60 -0.34 -7.97
N ASN A 67 -0.08 0.30 -8.93
CA ASN A 67 0.57 1.18 -9.90
C ASN A 67 1.25 2.36 -9.20
N LEU A 68 0.65 2.92 -8.14
CA LEU A 68 1.25 4.01 -7.36
C LEU A 68 2.62 3.64 -6.76
N HIS A 69 2.84 2.37 -6.39
CA HIS A 69 4.13 1.93 -5.87
C HIS A 69 5.24 1.95 -6.93
N GLY A 70 4.88 1.88 -8.23
CA GLY A 70 5.82 1.93 -9.35
C GLY A 70 6.29 3.33 -9.74
N TYR A 71 5.62 4.40 -9.29
CA TYR A 71 6.03 5.77 -9.58
C TYR A 71 7.25 6.19 -8.78
N GLU A 72 8.00 7.16 -9.29
CA GLU A 72 9.09 7.76 -8.52
C GLU A 72 8.55 8.59 -7.34
N THR A 73 9.36 8.71 -6.29
CA THR A 73 9.00 9.50 -5.10
C THR A 73 8.66 10.95 -5.48
N ARG A 74 9.36 11.51 -6.46
CA ARG A 74 9.11 12.86 -7.00
C ARG A 74 7.72 13.02 -7.60
N GLU A 75 7.31 12.08 -8.44
CA GLU A 75 6.00 12.10 -9.10
C GLU A 75 4.87 12.03 -8.07
N LEU A 76 5.03 11.18 -7.05
CA LEU A 76 4.07 11.07 -5.94
C LEU A 76 3.98 12.35 -5.11
N ILE A 77 5.10 13.06 -4.90
CA ILE A 77 5.14 14.34 -4.18
C ILE A 77 4.44 15.44 -4.99
N GLU A 78 4.71 15.53 -6.29
CA GLU A 78 4.05 16.50 -7.18
C GLU A 78 2.54 16.29 -7.23
N ASP A 79 2.11 15.03 -7.36
CA ASP A 79 0.70 14.69 -7.36
C ASP A 79 0.04 14.97 -5.99
N LEU A 80 0.76 14.73 -4.88
CA LEU A 80 0.27 15.07 -3.55
C LEU A 80 0.08 16.58 -3.39
N LYS A 81 1.03 17.40 -3.85
CA LYS A 81 0.89 18.87 -3.78
C LYS A 81 -0.31 19.36 -4.59
N SER A 82 -0.52 18.78 -5.77
CA SER A 82 -1.68 19.06 -6.62
C SER A 82 -2.98 18.64 -5.91
N ALA A 83 -3.06 17.41 -5.41
CA ALA A 83 -4.24 16.84 -4.75
C ALA A 83 -4.61 17.53 -3.42
N SER A 84 -3.62 18.06 -2.70
CA SER A 84 -3.81 18.74 -1.41
C SER A 84 -4.06 20.25 -1.54
N GLY A 85 -4.06 20.80 -2.76
CA GLY A 85 -4.23 22.23 -2.99
C GLY A 85 -3.07 23.06 -2.43
N MET A 86 -1.88 22.47 -2.29
CA MET A 86 -0.68 23.17 -1.83
C MET A 86 -0.08 24.09 -2.90
N GLU A 87 -0.49 23.94 -4.15
CA GLU A 87 -0.03 24.79 -5.25
C GLU A 87 -0.93 26.01 -5.46
N MET A 88 -0.31 27.14 -5.80
CA MET A 88 -0.97 28.45 -6.01
C MET A 88 -1.98 28.43 -7.18
N GLN A 89 -1.88 27.42 -8.06
CA GLN A 89 -2.86 27.09 -9.09
C GLN A 89 -3.40 25.70 -8.75
N GLY A 90 -4.64 25.61 -8.28
CA GLY A 90 -5.26 24.34 -7.88
C GLY A 90 -5.36 23.36 -9.06
N GLY A 91 -4.39 22.44 -9.14
CA GLY A 91 -4.37 21.35 -10.12
C GLY A 91 -5.17 20.14 -9.64
N LYS A 92 -5.80 19.42 -10.58
CA LYS A 92 -6.35 18.07 -10.31
C LYS A 92 -5.19 17.08 -10.20
N SER A 93 -5.32 16.05 -9.36
CA SER A 93 -4.35 14.96 -9.33
C SER A 93 -4.27 14.27 -10.69
N LYS A 94 -3.07 14.18 -11.24
CA LYS A 94 -2.78 13.49 -12.50
C LYS A 94 -2.87 11.98 -12.31
N LEU A 95 -2.49 11.50 -11.12
CA LEU A 95 -2.56 10.08 -10.80
C LEU A 95 -3.94 9.66 -10.30
N GLY A 96 -4.96 10.53 -10.34
CA GLY A 96 -6.35 10.19 -9.98
C GLY A 96 -6.52 9.68 -8.55
N THR A 97 -5.57 9.99 -7.66
CA THR A 97 -5.51 9.51 -6.28
C THR A 97 -5.81 10.63 -5.31
N ASP A 98 -6.43 10.30 -4.17
CA ASP A 98 -6.62 11.25 -3.08
C ASP A 98 -5.33 11.49 -2.28
N SER A 99 -5.23 12.67 -1.67
CA SER A 99 -4.05 13.08 -0.90
C SER A 99 -3.74 12.17 0.28
N LYS A 100 -4.73 11.51 0.91
CA LYS A 100 -4.50 10.63 2.06
C LYS A 100 -3.81 9.33 1.62
N THR A 101 -4.21 8.78 0.46
CA THR A 101 -3.57 7.59 -0.11
C THR A 101 -2.13 7.88 -0.53
N LEU A 102 -1.88 9.00 -1.23
CA LEU A 102 -0.52 9.43 -1.60
C LEU A 102 0.37 9.65 -0.37
N LEU A 103 -0.17 10.30 0.67
CA LEU A 103 0.53 10.52 1.93
C LEU A 103 0.89 9.18 2.61
N ARG A 104 -0.04 8.22 2.65
CA ARG A 104 0.23 6.88 3.21
C ARG A 104 1.37 6.18 2.46
N ILE A 105 1.38 6.22 1.13
CA ILE A 105 2.44 5.61 0.33
C ILE A 105 3.79 6.26 0.65
N LEU A 106 3.86 7.59 0.64
CA LEU A 106 5.08 8.33 0.96
C LEU A 106 5.57 8.08 2.39
N CYS A 107 4.68 7.94 3.37
CA CYS A 107 5.07 7.62 4.75
C CYS A 107 5.72 6.24 4.91
N HIS A 108 5.42 5.29 4.01
CA HIS A 108 5.97 3.93 4.05
C HIS A 108 7.11 3.73 3.04
N ARG A 109 7.49 4.78 2.28
CA ARG A 109 8.65 4.74 1.39
C ARG A 109 9.94 4.76 2.22
N SER A 110 10.81 3.78 1.98
CA SER A 110 12.09 3.61 2.66
C SER A 110 13.20 4.53 2.14
N ASP A 111 12.85 5.68 1.54
CA ASP A 111 13.82 6.59 0.89
C ASP A 111 13.92 7.96 1.58
N SER A 112 15.07 8.60 1.38
CA SER A 112 15.41 9.88 2.03
C SER A 112 14.63 11.05 1.47
N GLU A 113 14.23 11.02 0.20
CA GLU A 113 13.50 12.10 -0.47
C GLU A 113 12.08 12.22 0.09
N ALA A 114 11.36 11.09 0.21
CA ALA A 114 10.04 11.03 0.84
C ALA A 114 10.12 11.52 2.29
N SER A 115 11.10 11.01 3.04
CA SER A 115 11.32 11.37 4.45
C SER A 115 11.59 12.86 4.64
N GLN A 116 12.46 13.45 3.82
CA GLN A 116 12.80 14.88 3.89
C GLN A 116 11.61 15.75 3.54
N PHE A 117 10.87 15.40 2.47
CA PHE A 117 9.66 16.11 2.09
C PHE A 117 8.62 16.11 3.22
N LEU A 118 8.31 14.94 3.79
CA LEU A 118 7.31 14.81 4.85
C LEU A 118 7.70 15.58 6.12
N LYS A 119 8.97 15.48 6.53
CA LYS A 119 9.50 16.23 7.68
C LYS A 119 9.36 17.75 7.47
N LYS A 120 9.72 18.24 6.28
CA LYS A 120 9.61 19.66 5.93
C LYS A 120 8.15 20.12 5.87
N GLN A 121 7.28 19.34 5.23
CA GLN A 121 5.91 19.75 4.96
C GLN A 121 5.02 19.71 6.21
N TYR A 122 5.19 18.69 7.05
CA TYR A 122 4.36 18.46 8.23
C TYR A 122 5.05 18.83 9.55
N LYS A 123 6.24 19.44 9.49
CA LYS A 123 7.05 19.84 10.66
C LYS A 123 7.25 18.68 11.65
N ILE A 124 7.45 17.47 11.12
CA ILE A 124 7.65 16.28 11.92
C ILE A 124 9.06 16.38 12.55
N PRO A 125 9.20 16.22 13.87
CA PRO A 125 10.51 16.22 14.51
C PRO A 125 11.40 15.16 13.86
N SER A 126 12.67 15.48 13.61
CA SER A 126 13.63 14.43 13.30
C SER A 126 13.71 13.52 14.52
N SER A 127 13.27 12.26 14.40
CA SER A 127 13.61 11.24 15.37
C SER A 127 15.13 11.11 15.36
N SER A 128 15.78 11.67 16.38
CA SER A 128 17.16 11.36 16.72
C SER A 128 17.18 9.88 17.10
N SER A 129 17.79 9.05 16.26
CA SER A 129 18.28 7.73 16.67
C SER A 129 19.59 7.89 17.40
#